data_AF-A0A7V9NX96-F1
#
_entry.id   AF-A0A7V9NX96-F1
#
_cell.length_a   1.000
_cell.length_b   1.000
_cell.length_c   1.000
_cell.angle_alpha   90.00
_cell.angle_beta   90.00
_cell.angle_gamma   90.00
#
_symmetry.space_group_name_H-M   'P 1'
#
loop_
_entity.id
_entity.type
_entity.pdbx_description
1 polymer ?
#
loop_
_entity_poly.entity_id
_entity_poly.type
_entity_poly.pdbx_seq_one_letter_code
_entity_poly.pdbx_strand_id
1 'polypeptide(L)'
;MLDERKEVVEIVYHAFVKDINESLKPLDHVEDQIYFIETLRGYIAGIFSYDENLELWEEVKFDRGEFIRSKLLTKYRDKMVPFIRTNLINYFNDDEYSKTLLFQKLKINEPFFDLMDFDHFVTFVLEKTLTTHLDKLLLLPPNTSKESAVIKPEPTEIPEGNQSKIKNPEFNRKRQALMYYFVLKIMGIQTRKDDVSLAALTRFGHALFNWPYSNIDNAPLYKVIKDLPYVKPDKLLLIDLEFVKKQFADIKHAEGINLVQKEIDSINKSLS
;
A
#
# COMPACT_ATOMS: atom_id res chain seq x y z
N MET A 1 -33.78 11.97 12.82
CA MET A 1 -32.80 10.96 13.30
C MET A 1 -31.91 10.41 12.20
N LEU A 2 -32.39 9.60 11.24
CA LEU A 2 -31.52 9.09 10.15
C LEU A 2 -30.98 10.20 9.24
N ASP A 3 -31.81 11.19 8.91
CA ASP A 3 -31.42 12.31 8.05
C ASP A 3 -30.42 13.27 8.72
N GLU A 4 -30.60 13.55 10.01
CA GLU A 4 -29.65 14.37 10.80
C GLU A 4 -28.30 13.65 10.96
N ARG A 5 -28.33 12.32 11.18
CA ARG A 5 -27.11 11.51 11.21
C ARG A 5 -26.37 11.62 9.88
N LYS A 6 -27.08 11.51 8.75
CA LYS A 6 -26.55 11.64 7.39
C LYS A 6 -25.90 13.01 7.15
N GLU A 7 -26.53 14.09 7.60
CA GLU A 7 -26.00 15.46 7.48
C GLU A 7 -24.67 15.62 8.23
N VAL A 8 -24.58 15.10 9.46
CA VAL A 8 -23.33 15.12 10.24
C VAL A 8 -22.20 14.38 9.52
N VAL A 9 -22.50 13.24 8.89
CA VAL A 9 -21.53 12.48 8.06
C VAL A 9 -20.94 13.35 6.96
N GLU A 10 -21.82 14.01 6.22
CA GLU A 10 -21.43 14.77 5.03
C GLU A 10 -20.56 15.94 5.44
N ILE A 11 -20.89 16.62 6.55
CA ILE A 11 -20.08 17.70 7.12
C ILE A 11 -18.69 17.18 7.51
N VAL A 12 -18.62 16.09 8.29
CA VAL A 12 -17.35 15.50 8.75
C VAL A 12 -16.50 15.02 7.56
N TYR A 13 -17.12 14.33 6.60
CA TYR A 13 -16.47 13.85 5.39
C TYR A 13 -15.86 15.00 4.58
N HIS A 14 -16.64 16.03 4.25
CA HIS A 14 -16.16 17.14 3.44
C HIS A 14 -15.06 17.93 4.13
N ALA A 15 -15.19 18.16 5.44
CA ALA A 15 -14.16 18.83 6.21
C ALA A 15 -12.87 17.98 6.28
N PHE A 16 -12.99 16.67 6.51
CA PHE A 16 -11.83 15.78 6.56
C PHE A 16 -11.11 15.70 5.20
N VAL A 17 -11.84 15.58 4.10
CA VAL A 17 -11.27 15.61 2.75
C VAL A 17 -10.49 16.90 2.50
N LYS A 18 -11.05 18.05 2.91
CA LYS A 18 -10.37 19.34 2.77
C LYS A 18 -9.07 19.37 3.57
N ASP A 19 -9.12 18.99 4.84
CA ASP A 19 -7.96 19.05 5.73
C ASP A 19 -6.86 18.05 5.32
N ILE A 20 -7.23 16.86 4.80
CA ILE A 20 -6.28 15.92 4.20
C ILE A 20 -5.59 16.55 3.00
N ASN A 21 -6.35 17.11 2.05
CA ASN A 21 -5.77 17.73 0.86
C ASN A 21 -4.85 18.90 1.21
N GLU A 22 -5.21 19.73 2.19
CA GLU A 22 -4.34 20.80 2.68
C GLU A 22 -3.06 20.26 3.34
N SER A 23 -3.16 19.15 4.07
CA SER A 23 -2.02 18.49 4.70
C SER A 23 -1.08 17.80 3.70
N LEU A 24 -1.58 17.40 2.53
CA LEU A 24 -0.78 16.76 1.48
C LEU A 24 -0.05 17.78 0.58
N LYS A 25 -0.54 19.01 0.45
CA LYS A 25 0.09 20.08 -0.37
C LYS A 25 1.60 20.29 -0.14
N PRO A 26 2.14 20.22 1.09
CA PRO A 26 3.58 20.41 1.35
C PRO A 26 4.43 19.17 1.02
N LEU A 27 3.80 18.06 0.63
CA LEU A 27 4.48 16.82 0.27
C LEU A 27 4.65 16.79 -1.25
N ASP A 28 5.82 17.22 -1.70
CA ASP A 28 6.12 17.41 -3.13
C ASP A 28 6.15 16.10 -3.94
N HIS A 29 6.33 14.96 -3.26
CA HIS A 29 6.44 13.64 -3.88
C HIS A 29 5.22 12.78 -3.58
N VAL A 30 4.70 12.11 -4.62
CA VAL A 30 3.56 11.19 -4.50
C VAL A 30 3.86 10.06 -3.50
N GLU A 31 5.10 9.57 -3.46
CA GLU A 31 5.54 8.55 -2.50
C GLU A 31 5.46 9.04 -1.06
N ASP A 32 5.77 10.31 -0.82
CA ASP A 32 5.63 10.91 0.50
C ASP A 32 4.16 11.07 0.87
N GLN A 33 3.29 11.40 -0.09
CA GLN A 33 1.83 11.46 0.12
C GLN A 33 1.24 10.07 0.40
N ILE A 34 1.67 9.04 -0.33
CA ILE A 34 1.25 7.64 -0.12
C ILE A 34 1.64 7.18 1.28
N TYR A 35 2.92 7.29 1.63
CA TYR A 35 3.41 6.89 2.96
C TYR A 35 2.68 7.64 4.07
N PHE A 36 2.41 8.92 3.84
CA PHE A 36 1.70 9.77 4.78
C PHE A 36 0.27 9.26 5.04
N ILE A 37 -0.48 8.95 3.97
CA ILE A 37 -1.83 8.38 4.07
C ILE A 37 -1.82 6.99 4.71
N GLU A 38 -0.87 6.12 4.34
CA GLU A 38 -0.72 4.79 4.95
C GLU A 38 -0.42 4.89 6.45
N THR A 39 0.39 5.86 6.86
CA THR A 39 0.69 6.11 8.28
C THR A 39 -0.56 6.53 9.04
N LEU A 40 -1.41 7.40 8.47
CA LEU A 40 -2.68 7.78 9.08
C LEU A 40 -3.66 6.59 9.15
N ARG A 41 -3.71 5.73 8.14
CA ARG A 41 -4.51 4.50 8.20
C ARG A 41 -4.03 3.57 9.30
N GLY A 42 -2.72 3.42 9.46
CA GLY A 42 -2.12 2.66 10.57
C GLY A 42 -2.44 3.25 11.94
N TYR A 43 -2.52 4.58 12.03
CA TYR A 43 -2.93 5.28 13.25
C TYR A 43 -4.39 5.00 13.61
N ILE A 44 -5.31 5.10 12.64
CA ILE A 44 -6.72 4.73 12.84
C ILE A 44 -6.82 3.27 13.28
N ALA A 45 -6.16 2.36 12.56
CA ALA A 45 -6.17 0.95 12.90
C ALA A 45 -5.70 0.74 14.34
N GLY A 46 -4.59 1.36 14.77
CA GLY A 46 -4.08 1.21 16.14
C GLY A 46 -4.95 1.83 17.24
N ILE A 47 -5.69 2.92 16.94
CA ILE A 47 -6.63 3.52 17.90
C ILE A 47 -7.90 2.71 18.03
N PHE A 48 -8.42 2.17 16.93
CA PHE A 48 -9.74 1.55 16.87
C PHE A 48 -9.70 0.02 16.81
N SER A 49 -8.54 -0.64 16.75
CA SER A 49 -8.37 -2.10 16.85
C SER A 49 -8.51 -2.64 18.29
N TYR A 50 -9.31 -1.99 19.13
CA TYR A 50 -9.67 -2.52 20.43
C TYR A 50 -10.69 -3.64 20.22
N ASP A 51 -10.20 -4.85 19.95
CA ASP A 51 -11.03 -6.05 19.87
C ASP A 51 -11.36 -6.48 21.31
N GLU A 52 -12.61 -6.29 21.72
CA GLU A 52 -13.12 -6.77 23.02
C GLU A 52 -13.00 -8.30 23.17
N ASN A 53 -12.75 -9.04 22.08
CA ASN A 53 -12.62 -10.51 22.11
C ASN A 53 -11.16 -11.01 22.18
N LEU A 54 -10.16 -10.13 22.22
CA LEU A 54 -8.76 -10.51 22.35
C LEU A 54 -8.39 -10.76 23.83
N GLU A 55 -9.00 -11.79 24.42
CA GLU A 55 -8.41 -12.45 25.58
C GLU A 55 -7.04 -13.04 25.16
N LEU A 56 -5.98 -12.70 25.89
CA LEU A 56 -4.73 -13.48 26.04
C LEU A 56 -3.47 -13.15 25.22
N TRP A 57 -3.29 -11.98 24.59
CA TRP A 57 -1.94 -11.58 24.18
C TRP A 57 -1.63 -10.17 24.67
N GLU A 58 -0.48 -10.05 25.34
CA GLU A 58 0.07 -8.86 25.99
C GLU A 58 -0.42 -7.56 25.37
N GLU A 59 -1.02 -6.70 26.19
CA GLU A 59 -1.39 -5.33 25.86
C GLU A 59 -0.17 -4.57 25.34
N VAL A 60 0.16 -4.71 24.06
CA VAL A 60 0.92 -3.67 23.36
C VAL A 60 -0.07 -2.54 23.18
N LYS A 61 -0.30 -1.79 24.26
CA LYS A 61 -1.08 -0.55 24.22
C LYS A 61 -0.51 0.26 23.09
N PHE A 62 -1.35 0.58 22.11
CA PHE A 62 -0.96 1.44 21.02
C PHE A 62 -0.50 2.78 21.60
N ASP A 63 0.82 2.97 21.70
CA ASP A 63 1.39 4.22 22.21
C ASP A 63 1.29 5.27 21.09
N ARG A 64 0.23 6.07 21.17
CA ARG A 64 -0.03 7.17 20.24
C ARG A 64 1.13 8.14 20.16
N GLY A 65 1.77 8.43 21.29
CA GLY A 65 2.89 9.36 21.38
C GLY A 65 4.11 8.80 20.68
N GLU A 66 4.42 7.53 20.89
CA GLU A 66 5.50 6.82 20.21
C GLU A 66 5.22 6.68 18.71
N PHE A 67 3.99 6.35 18.31
CA PHE A 67 3.62 6.24 16.89
C PHE A 67 3.76 7.58 16.18
N ILE A 68 3.20 8.66 16.75
CA ILE A 68 3.34 10.01 16.20
C ILE A 68 4.82 10.39 16.14
N ARG A 69 5.59 10.14 17.20
CA ARG A 69 7.02 10.47 17.24
C ARG A 69 7.80 9.72 16.17
N SER A 70 7.66 8.39 16.13
CA SER A 70 8.49 7.49 15.31
C SER A 70 8.11 7.49 13.83
N LYS A 71 6.82 7.58 13.49
CA LYS A 71 6.32 7.45 12.11
C LYS A 71 6.00 8.79 11.45
N LEU A 72 5.48 9.75 12.22
CA LEU A 72 5.02 11.03 11.66
C LEU A 72 6.06 12.14 11.89
N LEU A 73 6.50 12.39 13.12
CA LEU A 73 7.45 13.46 13.42
C LEU A 73 8.84 13.15 12.88
N THR A 74 9.38 11.94 13.02
CA THR A 74 10.73 11.61 12.48
C THR A 74 10.88 11.97 11.00
N LYS A 75 9.85 11.73 10.18
CA LYS A 75 9.90 11.92 8.73
C LYS A 75 9.36 13.28 8.28
N TYR A 76 8.38 13.84 8.98
CA TYR A 76 7.64 15.01 8.52
C TYR A 76 7.74 16.23 9.46
N ARG A 77 8.55 16.22 10.52
CA ARG A 77 8.65 17.32 11.51
C ARG A 77 8.68 18.71 10.86
N ASP A 78 9.50 18.90 9.84
CA ASP A 78 9.69 20.21 9.19
C ASP A 78 8.56 20.54 8.18
N LYS A 79 7.80 19.52 7.77
CA LYS A 79 6.64 19.59 6.86
C LYS A 79 5.29 19.51 7.60
N MET A 80 5.31 19.41 8.94
CA MET A 80 4.13 19.20 9.79
C MET A 80 3.42 20.48 10.21
N VAL A 81 3.96 21.66 9.89
CA VAL A 81 3.31 22.95 10.22
C VAL A 81 1.88 23.02 9.66
N PRO A 82 1.60 22.57 8.42
CA PRO A 82 0.25 22.50 7.88
C PRO A 82 -0.62 21.47 8.62
N PHE A 83 -0.03 20.41 9.17
CA PHE A 83 -0.72 19.41 9.99
C PHE A 83 -1.22 19.95 11.34
N ILE A 84 -0.44 20.85 11.93
CA ILE A 84 -0.79 21.55 13.17
C ILE A 84 -1.81 22.67 12.87
N ARG A 85 -1.76 23.24 11.66
CA ARG A 85 -2.70 24.27 11.20
C ARG A 85 -4.03 23.70 10.71
N THR A 86 -4.05 22.50 10.15
CA THR A 86 -5.26 21.75 9.81
C THR A 86 -5.86 21.15 11.08
N ASN A 87 -7.16 20.85 11.07
CA ASN A 87 -7.80 20.25 12.25
C ASN A 87 -7.60 18.74 12.29
N LEU A 88 -6.66 18.21 11.52
CA LEU A 88 -6.56 16.78 11.22
C LEU A 88 -6.42 15.94 12.49
N ILE A 89 -5.63 16.41 13.45
CA ILE A 89 -5.43 15.73 14.74
C ILE A 89 -6.75 15.48 15.49
N ASN A 90 -7.72 16.38 15.38
CA ASN A 90 -8.98 16.26 16.12
C ASN A 90 -9.88 15.13 15.59
N TYR A 91 -9.62 14.64 14.37
CA TYR A 91 -10.34 13.49 13.82
C TYR A 91 -9.85 12.15 14.35
N PHE A 92 -8.62 12.10 14.88
CA PHE A 92 -8.02 10.84 15.34
C PHE A 92 -7.95 10.73 16.86
N ASN A 93 -8.42 11.72 17.59
CA ASN A 93 -8.53 11.64 19.04
C ASN A 93 -9.87 10.98 19.41
N ASP A 94 -9.83 9.98 20.26
CA ASP A 94 -11.01 9.26 20.77
C ASP A 94 -11.57 9.90 22.06
N ASP A 95 -10.88 10.87 22.65
CA ASP A 95 -11.31 11.53 23.88
C ASP A 95 -12.47 12.52 23.65
N GLU A 96 -13.34 12.61 24.65
CA GLU A 96 -14.56 13.42 24.60
C GLU A 96 -14.27 14.91 24.33
N TYR A 97 -13.22 15.45 24.93
CA TYR A 97 -12.83 16.85 24.77
C TYR A 97 -12.43 17.19 23.33
N SER A 98 -11.61 16.34 22.70
CA SER A 98 -11.20 16.50 21.30
C SER A 98 -12.38 16.38 20.34
N LYS A 99 -13.34 15.49 20.64
CA LYS A 99 -14.59 15.35 19.86
C LYS A 99 -15.47 16.60 19.98
N THR A 100 -15.65 17.14 21.19
CA THR A 100 -16.36 18.41 21.40
C THR A 100 -15.69 19.55 20.62
N LEU A 101 -14.36 19.62 20.65
CA LEU A 101 -13.61 20.62 19.90
C LEU A 101 -13.82 20.49 18.39
N LEU A 102 -13.85 19.26 17.87
CA LEU A 102 -14.15 19.00 16.46
C LEU A 102 -15.56 19.50 16.09
N PHE A 103 -16.59 19.19 16.89
CA PHE A 103 -17.96 19.62 16.60
C PHE A 103 -18.14 21.13 16.67
N GLN A 104 -17.57 21.78 17.67
CA GLN A 104 -17.59 23.24 17.78
C GLN A 104 -16.98 23.89 16.54
N LYS A 105 -15.87 23.36 16.04
CA LYS A 105 -15.21 23.86 14.83
C LYS A 105 -16.03 23.61 13.56
N LEU A 106 -16.66 22.44 13.46
CA LEU A 106 -17.51 22.07 12.33
C LEU A 106 -18.91 22.70 12.41
N LYS A 107 -19.22 23.43 13.48
CA LYS A 107 -20.54 24.01 13.77
C LYS A 107 -21.65 22.95 13.76
N ILE A 108 -21.31 21.75 14.23
CA ILE A 108 -22.28 20.67 14.43
C ILE A 108 -22.93 20.92 15.79
N ASN A 109 -24.24 21.13 15.80
CA ASN A 109 -25.00 21.16 17.04
C ASN A 109 -24.91 19.78 17.70
N GLU A 110 -24.72 19.74 19.03
CA GLU A 110 -24.39 18.53 19.81
C GLU A 110 -25.00 17.25 19.23
N PRO A 111 -24.18 16.23 18.92
CA PRO A 111 -24.69 15.03 18.31
C PRO A 111 -25.53 14.20 19.28
N PHE A 112 -26.65 13.68 18.79
CA PHE A 112 -27.43 12.62 19.42
C PHE A 112 -26.77 11.23 19.25
N PHE A 113 -25.45 11.14 19.31
CA PHE A 113 -24.72 9.87 19.26
C PHE A 113 -24.32 9.46 20.68
N ASP A 114 -24.45 8.17 21.01
CA ASP A 114 -23.59 7.63 22.05
C ASP A 114 -22.15 7.54 21.50
N LEU A 115 -21.16 7.54 22.41
CA LEU A 115 -19.74 7.58 22.07
C LEU A 115 -19.30 6.42 21.16
N MET A 116 -19.84 5.20 21.35
CA MET A 116 -19.49 4.02 20.54
C MET A 116 -20.06 4.12 19.12
N ASP A 117 -21.30 4.58 18.98
CA ASP A 117 -21.94 4.80 17.69
C ASP A 117 -21.15 5.81 16.85
N PHE A 118 -20.66 6.88 17.49
CA PHE A 118 -19.84 7.89 16.84
C PHE A 118 -18.47 7.36 16.43
N ASP A 119 -17.80 6.58 17.29
CA ASP A 119 -16.47 6.03 17.01
C ASP A 119 -16.48 5.08 15.82
N HIS A 120 -17.46 4.18 15.75
CA HIS A 120 -17.67 3.35 14.56
C HIS A 120 -17.93 4.18 13.32
N PHE A 121 -18.76 5.21 13.47
CA PHE A 121 -19.22 6.02 12.36
C PHE A 121 -18.10 6.88 11.76
N VAL A 122 -17.33 7.56 12.60
CA VAL A 122 -16.17 8.37 12.18
C VAL A 122 -15.07 7.48 11.64
N THR A 123 -14.77 6.35 12.29
CA THR A 123 -13.75 5.42 11.81
C THR A 123 -14.06 4.97 10.38
N PHE A 124 -15.31 4.62 10.10
CA PHE A 124 -15.74 4.25 8.76
C PHE A 124 -15.54 5.39 7.74
N VAL A 125 -15.89 6.62 8.09
CA VAL A 125 -15.71 7.80 7.22
C VAL A 125 -14.23 8.06 6.95
N LEU A 126 -13.39 8.04 7.99
CA LEU A 126 -11.96 8.30 7.89
C LEU A 126 -11.27 7.21 7.06
N GLU A 127 -11.51 5.94 7.37
CA GLU A 127 -10.91 4.80 6.69
C GLU A 127 -11.29 4.78 5.20
N LYS A 128 -12.57 4.97 4.89
CA LYS A 128 -13.06 5.03 3.50
C LYS A 128 -12.46 6.19 2.74
N THR A 129 -12.32 7.35 3.38
CA THR A 129 -11.75 8.55 2.75
C THR A 129 -10.26 8.38 2.46
N LEU A 130 -9.50 7.84 3.42
CA LEU A 130 -8.07 7.59 3.26
C LEU A 130 -7.82 6.49 2.21
N THR A 131 -8.61 5.42 2.21
CA THR A 131 -8.53 4.36 1.18
C THR A 131 -8.78 4.94 -0.21
N THR A 132 -9.82 5.77 -0.36
CA THR A 132 -10.12 6.43 -1.64
C THR A 132 -8.99 7.36 -2.10
N HIS A 133 -8.35 8.09 -1.20
CA HIS A 133 -7.21 8.93 -1.55
C HIS A 133 -5.98 8.08 -1.93
N LEU A 134 -5.72 7.02 -1.18
CA LEU A 134 -4.64 6.09 -1.47
C LEU A 134 -4.81 5.48 -2.86
N ASP A 135 -6.00 4.98 -3.19
CA ASP A 135 -6.32 4.43 -4.51
C ASP A 135 -6.07 5.45 -5.61
N LYS A 136 -6.51 6.70 -5.41
CA LYS A 136 -6.26 7.79 -6.38
C LYS A 136 -4.77 8.05 -6.58
N LEU A 137 -3.98 8.10 -5.49
CA LEU A 137 -2.54 8.34 -5.56
C LEU A 137 -1.80 7.17 -6.22
N LEU A 138 -2.20 5.93 -5.94
CA LEU A 138 -1.63 4.72 -6.55
C LEU A 138 -1.95 4.60 -8.05
N LEU A 139 -3.04 5.23 -8.50
CA LEU A 139 -3.44 5.30 -9.90
C LEU A 139 -2.80 6.49 -10.64
N LEU A 140 -2.05 7.37 -9.96
CA LEU A 140 -1.30 8.43 -10.64
C LEU A 140 -0.11 7.82 -11.40
N PRO A 141 0.13 8.24 -12.66
CA PRO A 141 1.30 7.79 -13.40
C PRO A 141 2.58 8.26 -12.69
N PRO A 142 3.67 7.48 -12.74
CA PRO A 142 4.90 7.71 -11.96
C PRO A 142 5.63 9.04 -12.24
N ASN A 143 5.15 9.85 -13.20
CA ASN A 143 5.76 11.11 -13.63
C ASN A 143 4.96 12.37 -13.28
N THR A 144 3.93 12.30 -12.42
CA THR A 144 3.18 13.51 -12.00
C THR A 144 3.88 14.39 -10.96
N SER A 145 5.05 13.99 -10.47
CA SER A 145 5.87 14.78 -9.53
C SER A 145 6.98 15.50 -10.30
N LYS A 146 7.12 16.82 -10.13
CA LYS A 146 8.23 17.59 -10.69
C LYS A 146 9.56 17.09 -10.11
N GLU A 147 10.47 16.76 -11.01
CA GLU A 147 11.93 16.68 -10.85
C GLU A 147 12.51 16.04 -9.58
N SER A 148 12.92 14.78 -9.76
CA SER A 148 14.15 14.12 -9.30
C SER A 148 14.94 14.72 -8.13
N ALA A 149 15.11 13.94 -7.07
CA ALA A 149 16.36 13.93 -6.31
C ALA A 149 16.71 12.52 -5.80
N VAL A 150 17.96 12.15 -6.08
CA VAL A 150 18.66 10.90 -5.80
C VAL A 150 18.65 10.57 -4.30
N ILE A 151 18.23 9.35 -3.92
CA ILE A 151 18.44 8.80 -2.57
C ILE A 151 19.27 7.52 -2.66
N LYS A 152 20.46 7.55 -2.05
CA LYS A 152 21.28 6.36 -1.74
C LYS A 152 20.65 5.60 -0.57
N PRO A 153 20.52 4.27 -0.61
CA PRO A 153 20.05 3.51 0.54
C PRO A 153 21.21 3.17 1.48
N GLU A 154 21.07 3.53 2.77
CA GLU A 154 21.80 2.87 3.85
C GLU A 154 21.06 1.60 4.29
N PRO A 155 21.78 0.54 4.71
CA PRO A 155 21.18 -0.73 5.06
C PRO A 155 20.71 -0.72 6.52
N THR A 156 19.47 -1.14 6.76
CA THR A 156 18.98 -1.46 8.11
C THR A 156 18.52 -2.92 8.13
N GLU A 157 19.09 -3.69 9.04
CA GLU A 157 18.83 -5.11 9.25
C GLU A 157 17.39 -5.34 9.72
N ILE A 158 16.70 -6.32 9.13
CA ILE A 158 15.33 -6.71 9.49
C ILE A 158 15.40 -8.02 10.29
N PRO A 159 14.75 -8.12 11.47
CA PRO A 159 14.71 -9.35 12.24
C PRO A 159 13.85 -10.43 11.57
N GLU A 160 14.33 -11.67 11.61
CA GLU A 160 13.70 -12.86 11.08
C GLU A 160 12.43 -13.24 11.86
N GLY A 161 11.30 -13.42 11.18
CA GLY A 161 10.03 -13.78 11.81
C GLY A 161 9.06 -14.55 10.90
N ASN A 162 9.21 -15.89 10.94
CA ASN A 162 8.23 -16.96 10.67
C ASN A 162 7.29 -16.94 9.45
N GLN A 163 7.61 -17.85 8.52
CA GLN A 163 6.83 -18.23 7.33
C GLN A 163 5.63 -19.11 7.71
N SER A 164 4.40 -18.64 7.53
CA SER A 164 3.22 -19.52 7.46
C SER A 164 2.97 -19.93 6.00
N LYS A 165 3.09 -21.24 5.74
CA LYS A 165 2.93 -21.85 4.42
C LYS A 165 1.46 -22.22 4.19
N ILE A 166 0.71 -21.39 3.47
CA ILE A 166 -0.44 -21.86 2.71
C ILE A 166 0.09 -22.27 1.33
N LYS A 167 0.49 -23.54 1.18
CA LYS A 167 0.92 -24.07 -0.13
C LYS A 167 -0.34 -24.37 -0.96
N ASN A 168 -0.77 -23.41 -1.76
CA ASN A 168 -1.61 -23.73 -2.92
C ASN A 168 -0.70 -24.39 -3.97
N PRO A 169 -0.83 -25.70 -4.27
CA PRO A 169 0.12 -26.43 -5.11
C PRO A 169 0.24 -25.89 -6.53
N GLU A 170 -0.73 -25.10 -6.99
CA GLU A 170 -0.72 -24.49 -8.32
C GLU A 170 0.15 -23.22 -8.41
N PHE A 171 0.32 -22.47 -7.31
CA PHE A 171 1.12 -21.24 -7.25
C PHE A 171 2.54 -21.51 -6.77
N ASN A 172 3.31 -22.23 -7.58
CA ASN A 172 4.72 -22.43 -7.27
C ASN A 172 5.51 -21.11 -7.43
N ARG A 173 6.69 -21.04 -6.79
CA ARG A 173 7.54 -19.84 -6.82
C ARG A 173 7.89 -19.39 -8.25
N LYS A 174 8.16 -20.34 -9.15
CA LYS A 174 8.52 -20.03 -10.54
C LYS A 174 7.38 -19.32 -11.28
N ARG A 175 6.13 -19.78 -11.09
CA ARG A 175 4.92 -19.16 -11.65
C ARG A 175 4.68 -17.76 -11.09
N GLN A 176 4.83 -17.58 -9.77
CA GLN A 176 4.73 -16.27 -9.13
C GLN A 176 5.78 -15.29 -9.67
N ALA A 177 7.02 -15.75 -9.84
CA ALA A 177 8.09 -14.95 -10.45
C ALA A 177 7.81 -14.58 -11.91
N LEU A 178 7.26 -15.51 -12.71
CA LEU A 178 6.83 -15.24 -14.08
C LEU A 178 5.69 -14.21 -14.12
N MET A 179 4.66 -14.39 -13.29
CA MET A 179 3.56 -13.41 -13.18
C MET A 179 4.11 -12.01 -12.87
N TYR A 180 4.98 -11.91 -11.87
CA TYR A 180 5.63 -10.65 -11.50
C TYR A 180 6.36 -10.01 -12.68
N TYR A 181 7.15 -10.79 -13.44
CA TYR A 181 7.81 -10.30 -14.63
C TYR A 181 6.85 -9.76 -15.70
N PHE A 182 5.75 -10.45 -15.98
CA PHE A 182 4.76 -9.98 -16.95
C PHE A 182 4.05 -8.70 -16.48
N VAL A 183 3.77 -8.58 -15.18
CA VAL A 183 3.24 -7.34 -14.59
C VAL A 183 4.21 -6.19 -14.79
N LEU A 184 5.51 -6.38 -14.50
CA LEU A 184 6.53 -5.36 -14.74
C LEU A 184 6.59 -4.93 -16.21
N LYS A 185 6.49 -5.88 -17.15
CA LYS A 185 6.43 -5.58 -18.59
C LYS A 185 5.20 -4.76 -18.98
N ILE A 186 4.03 -5.07 -18.43
CA ILE A 186 2.79 -4.31 -18.65
C ILE A 186 2.96 -2.88 -18.13
N MET A 187 3.63 -2.70 -16.99
CA MET A 187 3.96 -1.38 -16.44
C MET A 187 5.05 -0.63 -17.21
N GLY A 188 5.55 -1.18 -18.33
CA GLY A 188 6.62 -0.56 -19.13
C GLY A 188 8.00 -0.65 -18.49
N ILE A 189 8.16 -1.36 -17.37
CA ILE A 189 9.43 -1.50 -16.67
C ILE A 189 10.30 -2.52 -17.41
N GLN A 190 11.41 -2.05 -17.99
CA GLN A 190 12.37 -2.91 -18.67
C GLN A 190 13.52 -3.22 -17.72
N THR A 191 13.65 -4.50 -17.33
CA THR A 191 14.64 -4.99 -16.36
C THR A 191 16.10 -4.81 -16.77
N ARG A 192 16.37 -4.36 -18.01
CA ARG A 192 17.71 -4.18 -18.60
C ARG A 192 17.97 -2.77 -19.16
N LYS A 193 17.01 -1.85 -19.14
CA LYS A 193 17.23 -0.46 -19.55
C LYS A 193 17.31 0.43 -18.30
N ASP A 194 18.23 1.38 -18.37
CA ASP A 194 18.94 2.12 -17.31
C ASP A 194 18.13 2.81 -16.18
N ASP A 195 16.81 2.61 -16.07
CA ASP A 195 15.97 3.40 -15.17
C ASP A 195 15.58 2.70 -13.86
N VAL A 196 15.65 1.35 -13.76
CA VAL A 196 15.27 0.64 -12.54
C VAL A 196 16.26 -0.47 -12.17
N SER A 197 16.81 -0.38 -10.95
CA SER A 197 17.71 -1.39 -10.40
C SER A 197 17.02 -2.76 -10.31
N LEU A 198 17.60 -3.78 -10.96
CA LEU A 198 17.16 -5.18 -10.86
C LEU A 198 17.09 -5.67 -9.39
N ALA A 199 18.00 -5.17 -8.55
CA ALA A 199 17.98 -5.43 -7.12
C ALA A 199 16.73 -4.83 -6.46
N ALA A 200 16.35 -3.59 -6.80
CA ALA A 200 15.13 -2.96 -6.28
C ALA A 200 13.87 -3.72 -6.71
N LEU A 201 13.77 -4.13 -7.99
CA LEU A 201 12.67 -4.97 -8.48
C LEU A 201 12.62 -6.31 -7.76
N THR A 202 13.77 -6.89 -7.46
CA THR A 202 13.82 -8.15 -6.73
C THR A 202 13.37 -7.98 -5.27
N ARG A 203 13.80 -6.91 -4.58
CA ARG A 203 13.35 -6.62 -3.22
C ARG A 203 11.84 -6.41 -3.17
N PHE A 204 11.30 -5.65 -4.12
CA PHE A 204 9.86 -5.41 -4.21
C PHE A 204 9.08 -6.72 -4.39
N GLY A 205 9.48 -7.58 -5.33
CA GLY A 205 8.77 -8.85 -5.51
C GLY A 205 8.94 -9.82 -4.33
N HIS A 206 10.08 -9.81 -3.64
CA HIS A 206 10.24 -10.56 -2.39
C HIS A 206 9.30 -10.06 -1.29
N ALA A 207 9.12 -8.75 -1.16
CA ALA A 207 8.16 -8.16 -0.23
C ALA A 207 6.71 -8.53 -0.63
N LEU A 208 6.37 -8.40 -1.91
CA LEU A 208 5.03 -8.72 -2.44
C LEU A 208 4.63 -10.17 -2.17
N PHE A 209 5.57 -11.11 -2.32
CA PHE A 209 5.29 -12.53 -2.12
C PHE A 209 5.61 -13.03 -0.71
N ASN A 210 6.07 -12.15 0.19
CA ASN A 210 6.61 -12.51 1.50
C ASN A 210 7.63 -13.66 1.41
N TRP A 211 8.55 -13.57 0.43
CA TRP A 211 9.60 -14.57 0.26
C TRP A 211 10.84 -14.17 1.05
N PRO A 212 11.35 -15.04 1.94
CA PRO A 212 12.60 -14.78 2.63
C PRO A 212 13.77 -14.81 1.63
N TYR A 213 14.75 -13.93 1.84
CA TYR A 213 16.05 -13.96 1.16
C TYR A 213 17.11 -13.37 2.09
N SER A 214 18.28 -13.99 2.12
CA SER A 214 19.43 -13.51 2.91
C SER A 214 20.33 -12.55 2.12
N ASN A 215 20.43 -12.75 0.80
CA ASN A 215 21.19 -11.90 -0.10
C ASN A 215 20.44 -11.77 -1.43
N ILE A 216 20.35 -10.54 -1.95
CA ILE A 216 19.68 -10.23 -3.20
C ILE A 216 20.33 -10.93 -4.40
N ASP A 217 21.66 -11.09 -4.40
CA ASP A 217 22.39 -11.70 -5.51
C ASP A 217 22.09 -13.20 -5.67
N ASN A 218 21.67 -13.83 -4.56
CA ASN A 218 21.29 -15.24 -4.50
C ASN A 218 19.78 -15.47 -4.44
N ALA A 219 19.00 -14.39 -4.46
CA ALA A 219 17.56 -14.47 -4.31
C ALA A 219 16.92 -15.24 -5.49
N PRO A 220 16.00 -16.20 -5.24
CA PRO A 220 15.36 -16.98 -6.31
C PRO A 220 14.68 -16.10 -7.36
N LEU A 221 14.05 -15.00 -6.91
CA LEU A 221 13.39 -14.06 -7.80
C LEU A 221 14.39 -13.28 -8.66
N TYR A 222 15.56 -12.94 -8.11
CA TYR A 222 16.63 -12.24 -8.84
C TYR A 222 17.06 -13.05 -10.05
N LYS A 223 17.30 -14.35 -9.86
CA LYS A 223 17.71 -15.26 -10.94
C LYS A 223 16.66 -15.32 -12.05
N VAL A 224 15.39 -15.43 -11.69
CA VAL A 224 14.29 -15.49 -12.68
C VAL A 224 14.18 -14.19 -13.47
N ILE A 225 14.19 -13.03 -12.81
CA ILE A 225 14.05 -11.72 -13.48
C ILE A 225 15.30 -11.40 -14.33
N LYS A 226 16.49 -11.76 -13.84
CA LYS A 226 17.76 -11.61 -14.56
C LYS A 226 17.79 -12.42 -15.86
N ASP A 227 17.35 -13.68 -15.75
CA ASP A 227 17.49 -14.65 -16.83
C ASP A 227 16.35 -14.55 -17.84
N LEU A 228 15.20 -13.95 -17.52
CA LEU A 228 14.12 -13.68 -18.48
C LEU A 228 14.49 -12.56 -19.46
N PRO A 229 14.15 -12.67 -20.77
CA PRO A 229 13.33 -13.73 -21.39
C PRO A 229 14.07 -15.07 -21.66
N TYR A 230 15.38 -15.13 -21.46
CA TYR A 230 16.24 -16.28 -21.79
C TYR A 230 16.29 -17.38 -20.72
N VAL A 231 15.15 -17.73 -20.13
CA VAL A 231 15.06 -19.04 -19.48
C VAL A 231 15.22 -20.08 -20.59
N LYS A 232 16.10 -21.07 -20.41
CA LYS A 232 16.28 -22.14 -21.41
C LYS A 232 14.90 -22.62 -21.89
N PRO A 233 14.56 -22.48 -23.18
CA PRO A 233 13.26 -22.87 -23.67
C PRO A 233 13.10 -24.36 -23.45
N ASP A 234 12.19 -24.74 -22.56
CA ASP A 234 11.88 -26.13 -22.25
C ASP A 234 10.36 -26.32 -22.14
N LYS A 235 9.93 -27.58 -22.19
CA LYS A 235 8.50 -27.93 -22.11
C LYS A 235 7.88 -27.52 -20.77
N LEU A 236 8.67 -27.41 -19.71
CA LEU A 236 8.19 -27.01 -18.38
C LEU A 236 7.88 -25.51 -18.31
N LEU A 237 8.67 -24.68 -18.97
CA LEU A 237 8.42 -23.24 -19.10
C LEU A 237 7.11 -22.97 -19.85
N LEU A 238 6.81 -23.72 -20.91
CA LEU A 238 5.53 -23.61 -21.61
C LEU A 238 4.34 -23.89 -20.69
N ILE A 239 4.43 -24.94 -19.86
CA ILE A 239 3.38 -25.27 -18.86
C ILE A 239 3.20 -24.12 -17.86
N ASP A 240 4.29 -23.53 -17.38
CA ASP A 240 4.23 -22.40 -16.45
C ASP A 240 3.67 -21.13 -17.12
N LEU A 241 4.00 -20.87 -18.39
CA LEU A 241 3.48 -19.74 -19.16
C LEU A 241 1.98 -19.87 -19.45
N GLU A 242 1.50 -21.07 -19.80
CA GLU A 242 0.06 -21.30 -19.96
C GLU A 242 -0.71 -21.09 -18.66
N PHE A 243 -0.12 -21.48 -17.51
CA PHE A 243 -0.68 -21.13 -16.21
C PHE A 243 -0.77 -19.61 -16.01
N VAL A 244 0.31 -18.86 -16.27
CA VAL A 244 0.33 -17.40 -16.14
C VAL A 244 -0.68 -16.73 -17.07
N LYS A 245 -0.78 -17.20 -18.32
CA LYS A 245 -1.77 -16.72 -19.29
C LYS A 245 -3.19 -16.91 -18.78
N LYS A 246 -3.50 -18.07 -18.18
CA LYS A 246 -4.80 -18.33 -17.55
C LYS A 246 -5.09 -17.32 -16.43
N GLN A 247 -4.11 -16.99 -15.59
CA GLN A 247 -4.31 -15.98 -14.54
C GLN A 247 -4.71 -14.60 -15.11
N PHE A 248 -4.10 -14.17 -16.22
CA PHE A 248 -4.51 -12.94 -16.89
C PHE A 248 -5.88 -13.05 -17.57
N ALA A 249 -6.26 -14.24 -18.05
CA ALA A 249 -7.58 -14.50 -18.61
C ALA A 249 -8.68 -14.42 -17.53
N ASP A 250 -8.43 -14.97 -16.34
CA ASP A 250 -9.36 -14.97 -15.21
C ASP A 250 -9.72 -13.52 -14.78
N ILE A 251 -8.77 -12.59 -14.87
CA ILE A 251 -8.98 -11.15 -14.60
C ILE A 251 -9.32 -10.33 -15.86
N LYS A 252 -9.55 -10.97 -17.01
CA LYS A 252 -9.89 -10.33 -18.30
C LYS A 252 -8.86 -9.29 -18.79
N HIS A 253 -7.58 -9.46 -18.49
CA HIS A 253 -6.53 -8.51 -18.86
C HIS A 253 -5.94 -8.81 -20.25
N ALA A 254 -6.55 -8.26 -21.30
CA ALA A 254 -6.20 -8.56 -22.70
C ALA A 254 -4.71 -8.34 -23.05
N GLU A 255 -4.10 -7.26 -22.57
CA GLU A 255 -2.68 -6.97 -22.85
C GLU A 255 -1.74 -8.03 -22.26
N GLY A 256 -1.94 -8.42 -21.00
CA GLY A 256 -1.18 -9.49 -20.35
C GLY A 256 -1.32 -10.84 -21.07
N ILE A 257 -2.54 -11.19 -21.52
CA ILE A 257 -2.77 -12.39 -22.33
C ILE A 257 -1.94 -12.34 -23.61
N ASN A 258 -1.98 -11.22 -24.34
CA ASN A 258 -1.24 -11.05 -25.58
C ASN A 258 0.29 -11.08 -25.36
N LEU A 259 0.77 -10.52 -24.25
CA LEU A 259 2.19 -10.50 -23.92
C LEU A 259 2.72 -11.90 -23.64
N VAL A 260 2.00 -12.68 -22.83
CA VAL A 260 2.36 -14.08 -22.55
C VAL A 260 2.26 -14.94 -23.81
N GLN A 261 1.23 -14.74 -24.64
CA GLN A 261 1.08 -15.48 -25.90
C GLN A 261 2.27 -15.24 -26.85
N LYS A 262 2.72 -13.99 -27.00
CA LYS A 262 3.91 -13.68 -27.82
C LYS A 262 5.17 -14.41 -27.35
N GLU A 263 5.33 -14.55 -26.02
CA GLU A 263 6.46 -15.28 -25.44
C GLU A 263 6.35 -16.80 -25.72
N ILE A 264 5.15 -17.37 -25.54
CA ILE A 264 4.87 -18.78 -25.88
C ILE A 264 5.16 -19.06 -27.36
N ASP A 265 4.70 -18.20 -28.26
CA ASP A 265 4.93 -18.33 -29.71
C ASP A 265 6.42 -18.25 -30.06
N SER A 266 7.17 -17.36 -29.40
CA SER A 266 8.61 -17.23 -29.58
C SER A 266 9.35 -18.49 -29.13
N ILE A 267 8.96 -19.08 -28.00
CA ILE A 267 9.55 -20.31 -27.48
C ILE A 267 9.24 -21.49 -28.40
N ASN A 268 7.99 -21.64 -28.86
CA ASN A 268 7.60 -22.71 -29.77
C ASN A 268 8.38 -22.66 -31.10
N LYS A 269 8.65 -21.44 -31.62
CA LYS A 269 9.52 -21.25 -32.79
C LYS A 269 10.97 -21.65 -32.54
N SER A 270 11.47 -21.50 -31.31
CA SER A 270 12.85 -21.89 -30.94
C SER A 270 13.03 -23.38 -30.67
N LEU A 271 11.93 -24.10 -30.43
CA LEU A 271 11.89 -25.54 -30.15
C LEU A 271 11.56 -26.39 -31.39
N SER A 272 11.16 -25.74 -32.49
CA SER A 272 10.88 -26.36 -33.80
C SER A 272 12.14 -26.37 -34.65
#